data_AF-A0AAF0QMD2-F1
#
_entry.id   AF-A0AAF0QMD2-F1
#
_cell.length_a   1.000
_cell.length_b   1.000
_cell.length_c   1.000
_cell.angle_alpha   90.00
_cell.angle_beta   90.00
_cell.angle_gamma   90.00
#
_symmetry.space_group_name_H-M   'P 1'
#
loop_
_entity.id
_entity.type
_entity.pdbx_description
1 polymer ?
#
loop_
_entity_poly.entity_id
_entity_poly.type
_entity_poly.pdbx_seq_one_letter_code
_entity_poly.pdbx_strand_id
1 'polypeptide(L)'
;MEWICFTLKEASKDQKKVVRRWKITEKDAEHFSTRKQNEYGRFMSILSLNRGGRSVLILPETVINAGWCDIAFRIENFINAPKTQEIVGPPRLTETNYPYAKAVQESKWPSKTIHEQM
;
A
#
# COMPACT_ATOMS: atom_id res chain seq x y z
N MET A 1 -4.61 14.13 4.13
CA MET A 1 -4.61 12.64 3.96
C MET A 1 -5.83 11.95 4.55
N GLU A 2 -6.39 12.38 5.69
CA GLU A 2 -7.62 11.78 6.27
C GLU A 2 -8.81 11.73 5.29
N TRP A 3 -8.88 12.68 4.36
CA TRP A 3 -9.89 12.70 3.30
C TRP A 3 -9.89 11.42 2.44
N ILE A 4 -8.73 10.76 2.26
CA ILE A 4 -8.65 9.49 1.51
C ILE A 4 -9.46 8.44 2.26
N CYS A 5 -9.26 8.31 3.58
CA CYS A 5 -9.97 7.36 4.42
C CYS A 5 -11.49 7.60 4.38
N PHE A 6 -11.92 8.86 4.43
CA PHE A 6 -13.32 9.24 4.25
C PHE A 6 -13.86 8.77 2.90
N THR A 7 -13.18 9.06 1.79
CA THR A 7 -13.66 8.67 0.45
C THR A 7 -13.75 7.16 0.28
N LEU A 8 -12.80 6.39 0.82
CA LEU A 8 -12.81 4.93 0.77
C LEU A 8 -13.97 4.36 1.59
N LYS A 9 -14.22 4.88 2.79
CA LYS A 9 -15.36 4.48 3.63
C LYS A 9 -16.69 4.79 2.94
N GLU A 10 -16.86 6.00 2.40
CA GLU A 10 -18.07 6.38 1.67
C GLU A 10 -18.30 5.55 0.40
N ALA A 11 -17.25 5.27 -0.37
CA ALA A 11 -17.34 4.43 -1.55
C ALA A 11 -17.78 3.00 -1.25
N SER A 12 -17.50 2.52 -0.04
CA SER A 12 -17.81 1.17 0.45
C SER A 12 -19.27 1.00 0.90
N LYS A 13 -19.96 2.08 1.30
CA LYS A 13 -21.33 2.02 1.83
C LYS A 13 -22.38 1.57 0.81
N ASP A 14 -22.16 1.87 -0.47
CA ASP A 14 -23.15 1.66 -1.51
C ASP A 14 -22.78 0.43 -2.37
N GLN A 15 -23.70 -0.53 -2.50
CA GLN A 15 -23.50 -1.72 -3.36
C GLN A 15 -24.09 -1.55 -4.76
N LYS A 16 -24.83 -0.47 -5.03
CA LYS A 16 -25.42 -0.22 -6.35
C LYS A 16 -24.37 0.14 -7.38
N LYS A 17 -24.63 -0.07 -8.67
CA LYS A 17 -23.75 0.32 -9.78
C LYS A 17 -23.77 1.85 -10.00
N VAL A 18 -23.18 2.59 -9.07
CA VAL A 18 -23.13 4.05 -9.09
C VAL A 18 -21.69 4.53 -9.23
N VAL A 19 -21.48 5.47 -10.14
CA VAL A 19 -20.23 6.23 -10.21
C VAL A 19 -20.34 7.39 -9.24
N ARG A 20 -19.43 7.45 -8.26
CA ARG A 20 -19.34 8.57 -7.30
C ARG A 20 -18.02 9.29 -7.49
N ARG A 21 -18.05 10.61 -7.31
CA ARG A 21 -16.86 11.46 -7.41
C ARG A 21 -16.77 12.40 -6.21
N TRP A 22 -15.58 12.50 -5.66
CA TRP A 22 -15.20 13.45 -4.63
C TRP A 22 -14.07 14.32 -5.16
N LYS A 23 -14.10 15.61 -4.85
CA LYS A 23 -13.03 16.57 -5.14
C LYS A 23 -12.60 17.20 -3.81
N ILE A 24 -11.30 17.29 -3.61
CA ILE A 24 -10.71 18.09 -2.53
C ILE A 24 -9.57 18.90 -3.10
N THR A 25 -9.45 20.15 -2.64
CA THR A 25 -8.34 21.03 -3.00
C THR A 25 -7.53 21.24 -1.74
N GLU A 26 -6.28 20.79 -1.75
CA GLU A 26 -5.27 21.12 -0.75
C GLU A 26 -4.29 22.13 -1.37
N LYS A 27 -3.65 22.97 -0.55
CA LYS A 27 -2.87 24.18 -0.93
C LYS A 27 -2.35 24.24 -2.37
N ASP A 28 -1.54 23.26 -2.78
CA ASP A 28 -0.88 23.22 -4.10
C ASP A 28 -1.32 22.05 -5.01
N ALA A 29 -2.35 21.29 -4.61
CA ALA A 29 -2.83 20.12 -5.34
C ALA A 29 -4.36 19.95 -5.30
N GLU A 30 -4.93 19.61 -6.45
CA GLU A 30 -6.31 19.13 -6.53
C GLU A 30 -6.33 17.61 -6.56
N HIS A 31 -7.12 17.01 -5.67
CA HIS A 31 -7.32 15.57 -5.63
C HIS A 31 -8.75 15.23 -6.01
N PHE A 32 -8.88 14.20 -6.84
CA PHE A 32 -10.16 13.66 -7.29
C PHE A 32 -10.20 12.18 -6.97
N SER A 33 -11.22 11.75 -6.23
CA SER A 33 -11.49 10.33 -6.01
C SER A 33 -12.74 9.94 -6.77
N THR A 34 -12.69 8.84 -7.50
CA THR A 34 -13.84 8.32 -8.24
C THR A 34 -14.00 6.84 -7.97
N ARG A 35 -15.24 6.43 -7.65
CA ARG A 35 -15.61 5.02 -7.64
C ARG A 35 -16.14 4.65 -9.02
N LYS A 36 -15.55 3.63 -9.63
CA LYS A 36 -15.88 3.15 -10.98
C LYS A 36 -16.12 1.65 -10.95
N GLN A 37 -16.65 1.13 -12.07
CA GLN A 37 -16.87 -0.29 -12.28
C GLN A 37 -16.60 -0.63 -13.74
N ASN A 38 -15.98 -1.79 -13.98
CA ASN A 38 -15.80 -2.39 -15.30
C ASN A 38 -16.18 -3.89 -15.25
N GLU A 39 -15.84 -4.63 -16.31
CA GLU A 39 -16.08 -6.07 -16.40
C GLU A 39 -15.35 -6.91 -15.33
N TYR A 40 -14.24 -6.39 -14.79
CA TYR A 40 -13.44 -7.07 -13.75
C TYR A 40 -13.89 -6.75 -12.32
N GLY A 41 -14.80 -5.79 -12.14
CA GLY A 41 -15.34 -5.42 -10.83
C GLY A 41 -15.29 -3.92 -10.54
N ARG A 42 -15.41 -3.58 -9.25
CA ARG A 42 -15.38 -2.19 -8.78
C ARG A 42 -13.96 -1.77 -8.47
N PHE A 43 -13.66 -0.49 -8.66
CA PHE A 43 -12.37 0.08 -8.30
C PHE A 43 -12.50 1.55 -7.91
N MET A 44 -11.58 2.01 -7.07
CA MET A 44 -11.36 3.42 -6.78
C MET A 44 -10.23 3.95 -7.67
N SER A 45 -10.43 5.13 -8.24
CA SER A 45 -9.42 5.88 -8.98
C SER A 45 -9.20 7.21 -8.26
N ILE A 46 -8.02 7.38 -7.69
CA ILE A 46 -7.58 8.58 -6.98
C ILE A 46 -6.57 9.30 -7.87
N LEU A 47 -6.93 10.48 -8.32
CA LEU A 47 -6.15 11.35 -9.20
C LEU A 47 -5.65 12.54 -8.38
N SER A 48 -4.37 12.85 -8.47
CA SER A 48 -3.81 14.08 -7.93
C SER A 48 -3.24 14.93 -9.07
N LEU A 49 -3.64 16.20 -9.11
CA LEU A 49 -3.14 17.22 -10.02
C LEU A 49 -2.38 18.25 -9.20
N ASN A 50 -1.10 18.44 -9.49
CA ASN A 50 -0.30 19.51 -8.91
C ASN A 50 0.33 20.35 -10.04
N ARG A 51 0.99 21.46 -9.69
CA ARG A 51 1.61 22.35 -10.70
C ARG A 51 2.66 21.66 -11.59
N GLY A 52 3.23 20.55 -11.13
CA GLY A 52 4.32 19.82 -11.81
C GLY A 52 3.90 18.56 -12.54
N GLY A 53 2.63 18.13 -12.46
CA GLY A 53 2.18 16.91 -13.11
C GLY A 53 0.90 16.28 -12.56
N ARG A 54 0.65 15.08 -13.06
CA ARG A 54 -0.54 14.28 -12.76
C ARG A 54 -0.12 12.89 -12.29
N SER A 55 -0.67 12.45 -11.17
CA SER A 55 -0.52 11.06 -10.69
C SER A 55 -1.89 10.41 -10.48
N VAL A 56 -1.97 9.10 -10.76
CA VAL A 56 -3.20 8.32 -10.60
C VAL A 56 -2.90 7.03 -9.87
N LEU A 57 -3.70 6.73 -8.85
CA LEU A 57 -3.71 5.48 -8.12
C LEU A 57 -5.03 4.76 -8.39
N ILE A 58 -4.96 3.48 -8.77
CA ILE A 58 -6.12 2.61 -8.97
C ILE A 58 -6.11 1.55 -7.86
N LEU A 59 -7.21 1.46 -7.13
CA LEU A 59 -7.42 0.49 -6.06
C LEU A 59 -8.59 -0.41 -6.44
N PRO A 60 -8.32 -1.65 -6.92
CA PRO A 60 -9.39 -2.61 -7.15
C PRO A 60 -10.05 -3.01 -5.84
N GLU A 61 -11.29 -3.46 -5.92
CA GLU A 61 -11.93 -4.16 -4.82
C GLU A 61 -11.40 -5.60 -4.76
N THR A 62 -10.93 -6.04 -3.59
CA THR A 62 -10.27 -7.36 -3.44
C THR A 62 -11.27 -8.52 -3.48
N VAL A 63 -12.49 -8.29 -3.02
CA VAL A 63 -13.59 -9.26 -3.01
C VAL A 63 -14.87 -8.53 -3.37
N ILE A 64 -15.77 -9.19 -4.12
CA ILE A 64 -17.05 -8.61 -4.52
C ILE A 64 -17.81 -8.10 -3.29
N ASN A 65 -18.15 -6.81 -3.29
CA ASN A 65 -18.89 -6.12 -2.24
C ASN A 65 -18.18 -5.96 -0.87
N ALA A 66 -16.88 -6.22 -0.76
CA ALA A 66 -16.11 -5.98 0.46
C ALA A 66 -15.80 -4.49 0.72
N GLY A 67 -15.75 -3.68 -0.33
CA GLY A 67 -15.36 -2.28 -0.26
C GLY A 67 -13.87 -2.08 0.01
N TRP A 68 -13.53 -0.94 0.61
CA TRP A 68 -12.17 -0.50 0.94
C TRP A 68 -12.02 -0.03 2.39
N CYS A 69 -12.94 -0.45 3.28
CA CYS A 69 -12.91 -0.07 4.69
C CYS A 69 -11.66 -0.57 5.42
N ASP A 70 -11.17 -1.77 5.05
CA ASP A 70 -9.94 -2.36 5.58
C ASP A 70 -8.70 -1.53 5.20
N ILE A 71 -8.61 -1.09 3.94
CA ILE A 71 -7.55 -0.22 3.45
C ILE A 71 -7.64 1.15 4.14
N ALA A 72 -8.85 1.72 4.25
CA ALA A 72 -9.07 2.97 4.96
C ALA A 72 -8.60 2.88 6.42
N PHE A 73 -8.92 1.79 7.11
CA PHE A 73 -8.49 1.55 8.49
C PHE A 73 -6.97 1.43 8.62
N ARG A 74 -6.31 0.75 7.68
CA ARG A 74 -4.83 0.67 7.65
C ARG A 74 -4.18 2.04 7.44
N ILE A 75 -4.74 2.88 6.57
CA ILE A 75 -4.25 4.24 6.35
C ILE A 75 -4.48 5.09 7.61
N GLU A 76 -5.64 5.00 8.25
CA GLU A 76 -5.90 5.70 9.51
C GLU A 76 -4.93 5.28 10.61
N ASN A 77 -4.69 3.98 10.77
CA ASN A 77 -3.71 3.48 11.73
C ASN A 77 -2.30 3.96 11.41
N PHE A 78 -1.94 4.07 10.14
CA PHE A 78 -0.64 4.61 9.72
C PHE A 78 -0.52 6.10 10.05
N ILE A 79 -1.56 6.90 9.79
CA ILE A 79 -1.58 8.34 10.10
C ILE A 79 -1.51 8.57 11.63
N ASN A 80 -2.22 7.74 12.40
CA ASN A 80 -2.32 7.85 13.85
C ASN A 80 -1.27 7.04 14.60
N ALA A 81 -0.37 6.36 13.90
CA ALA A 81 0.64 5.54 14.54
C ALA A 81 1.44 6.41 15.50
N PRO A 82 1.62 5.99 16.79
CA PRO A 82 2.53 6.70 17.66
C PRO A 82 3.89 6.70 16.97
N LYS A 83 4.58 7.85 17.01
CA LYS A 83 6.00 7.91 16.65
C LYS A 83 6.74 7.08 17.70
N THR A 84 6.72 5.75 17.54
CA THR A 84 7.64 4.88 18.24
C THR A 84 9.00 5.45 17.85
N GLN A 85 9.70 6.08 18.81
CA GLN A 85 11.13 6.26 18.67
C GLN A 85 11.61 4.86 18.33
N GLU A 86 12.07 4.66 17.10
CA GLU A 86 12.72 3.41 16.76
C GLU A 86 13.74 3.21 17.87
N ILE A 87 13.54 2.19 18.70
CA ILE A 87 14.64 1.65 19.46
C ILE A 87 15.50 1.11 18.34
N VAL A 88 16.37 1.97 17.82
CA VAL A 88 17.51 1.59 17.01
C VAL A 88 18.32 0.77 18.00
N GLY A 89 17.96 -0.52 18.10
CA GLY A 89 18.85 -1.50 18.67
C GLY A 89 20.20 -1.26 18.01
N PRO A 90 21.30 -1.40 18.77
CA PRO A 90 22.61 -1.10 18.24
C PRO A 90 22.74 -1.73 16.85
N PRO A 91 23.25 -0.98 15.84
CA PRO A 91 23.41 -1.51 14.50
C PRO A 91 23.99 -2.91 14.61
N ARG A 92 23.41 -3.88 13.88
CA ARG A 92 23.90 -5.27 13.88
C ARG A 92 25.42 -5.21 13.89
N LEU A 93 26.04 -5.74 14.95
CA LEU A 93 27.49 -5.80 15.07
C LEU A 93 28.00 -6.51 13.82
N THR A 94 28.45 -5.72 12.86
CA THR A 94 29.02 -6.20 11.62
C THR A 94 30.51 -6.18 11.86
N GLU A 95 31.10 -7.36 11.97
CA GLU A 95 32.55 -7.49 12.03
C GLU A 95 33.12 -6.92 10.73
N THR A 96 33.76 -5.75 10.82
CA THR A 96 34.28 -5.02 9.66
C THR A 96 35.31 -5.84 8.88
N ASN A 97 35.91 -6.83 9.53
CA ASN A 97 36.95 -7.71 9.01
C ASN A 97 36.47 -9.14 8.72
N TYR A 98 35.16 -9.40 8.68
CA TYR A 98 34.64 -10.72 8.37
C TYR A 98 34.39 -10.85 6.85
N PRO A 99 35.26 -11.53 6.08
CA PRO A 99 35.17 -11.54 4.63
C PRO A 99 33.94 -12.30 4.18
N TYR A 100 33.25 -11.77 3.16
CA TYR A 100 32.06 -12.39 2.57
C TYR A 100 32.27 -13.87 2.20
N ALA A 101 33.45 -14.21 1.67
CA ALA A 101 33.79 -15.60 1.31
C ALA A 101 33.73 -16.55 2.52
N LYS A 102 34.13 -16.08 3.70
CA LYS A 102 34.09 -16.86 4.94
C LYS A 102 32.65 -17.05 5.43
N ALA A 103 31.83 -15.99 5.32
CA ALA A 103 30.40 -16.05 5.60
C ALA A 103 29.67 -17.09 4.74
N VAL A 104 30.00 -17.16 3.45
CA VAL A 104 29.39 -18.12 2.52
C VAL A 104 29.80 -19.56 2.85
N GLN A 105 31.07 -19.81 3.17
CA GLN A 105 31.53 -21.15 3.56
C GLN A 105 30.94 -21.64 4.89
N GLU A 106 30.81 -20.74 5.87
CA GLU A 106 30.25 -21.07 7.18
C GLU A 106 28.71 -21.06 7.18
N SER A 107 28.08 -20.55 6.12
CA SER A 107 26.62 -20.50 6.02
C SER A 107 26.03 -21.90 5.82
N LYS A 108 25.33 -22.37 6.85
CA LYS A 108 24.55 -23.62 6.82
C LYS A 108 23.22 -23.43 6.07
N TRP A 109 23.24 -22.83 4.88
CA TRP A 109 22.05 -22.84 4.04
C TRP A 109 21.79 -24.28 3.60
N PRO A 110 20.58 -24.82 3.80
CA PRO A 110 20.24 -26.14 3.27
C PRO A 110 20.26 -26.05 1.74
N SER A 111 21.34 -26.52 1.13
CA SER A 111 21.38 -26.78 -0.31
C SER A 111 20.36 -27.87 -0.59
N LYS A 112 19.18 -27.49 -1.09
CA LYS A 112 18.24 -28.47 -1.63
C LYS A 112 18.91 -29.12 -2.84
N THR A 113 19.45 -30.32 -2.65
CA THR A 113 19.75 -31.23 -3.75
C THR A 113 18.42 -31.62 -4.38
N ILE A 114 18.03 -30.92 -5.45
CA ILE A 114 16.96 -31.37 -6.32
C ILE A 114 17.55 -32.56 -7.09
N HIS A 115 17.33 -33.76 -6.58
CA HIS A 115 17.42 -34.95 -7.42
C HIS A 115 16.13 -35.02 -8.22
N GLU A 116 16.20 -34.61 -9.49
CA GLU A 116 15.26 -35.08 -10.51
C GLU A 116 15.46 -36.60 -10.62
N GLN A 117 14.41 -37.37 -10.32
CA GLN A 117 14.28 -38.72 -10.82
C GLN A 117 12.93 -38.84 -11.53
N MET A 118 13.05 -39.25 -12.79
CA MET A 118 12.01 -39.66 -13.73
C MET A 118 11.06 -40.70 -13.15
#